data_AF-A6DLR9-F1
#
_entry.id   AF-A6DLR9-F1
#
_cell.length_a   1.000
_cell.length_b   1.000
_cell.length_c   1.000
_cell.angle_alpha   90.00
_cell.angle_beta   90.00
_cell.angle_gamma   90.00
#
_symmetry.space_group_name_H-M   'P 1'
#
loop_
_entity.id
_entity.type
_entity.pdbx_description
1 polymer ?
#
loop_
_entity_poly.entity_id
_entity_poly.type
_entity_poly.pdbx_seq_one_letter_code
_entity_poly.pdbx_strand_id
1 'polypeptide(L)'
;MTDTENKPNDTHPLWKGLLPLLIFSTLSSSDIVVDIYGSICKPIALFIISLTGLAVSDQGVNFNVAHLSIPWTRDCAGMNILLVLLAIYAWMNRHSPQNSSYWLKMLCMIPLAILSNVLRILTLVAYRYFLYPEVETPQMHYFWGLFWLIPFALYAIPRDTKRSKKSLCFELLHISAVIGLIAPLLNLSNHWVTAIGVLFLLLNSNYKDHSEVFNFRALGLWVSIAIAISWSGIESLWLPWLLVCPLTVNSKWLLSIPGFLCLSASCPLFVLIPYADIWAITIFIFTVLKWHKVTNIPPKRSTEPTNSRLNGVLTSCIATVLFLPFISSTLFSLDSKHLKPPSTIKKKVIQGMGYQLRLNDQSPKLGLLWYDPQGNNRHHALEVCLQYRGIYLKGTELKSVKTDGERWFTEFFIIKDKLVSNHNDYLWQTLGFRKSPGVHLILLADKKDFNTSDFSTKANETAKQLFESIK
;
A
#
# COMPACT_ATOMS: atom_id res chain seq x y z
N MET A 1 40.27 -6.42 -42.51
CA MET A 1 38.79 -6.37 -42.48
C MET A 1 38.38 -6.77 -41.08
N THR A 2 38.11 -5.77 -40.25
CA THR A 2 37.61 -5.94 -38.89
C THR A 2 36.10 -6.08 -38.98
N ASP A 3 35.59 -7.29 -38.74
CA ASP A 3 34.17 -7.54 -38.56
C ASP A 3 33.70 -6.82 -37.29
N THR A 4 33.24 -5.57 -37.47
CA THR A 4 32.39 -4.89 -36.52
C THR A 4 31.04 -5.59 -36.56
N GLU A 5 30.92 -6.67 -35.81
CA GLU A 5 29.66 -7.27 -35.43
C GLU A 5 28.82 -6.18 -34.74
N ASN A 6 27.92 -5.56 -35.51
CA ASN A 6 26.87 -4.69 -35.00
C ASN A 6 26.00 -5.56 -34.08
N LYS A 7 26.37 -5.63 -32.80
CA LYS A 7 25.46 -6.14 -31.77
C LYS A 7 24.20 -5.29 -31.85
N PRO A 8 23.03 -5.89 -32.10
CA PRO A 8 21.79 -5.12 -32.08
C PRO A 8 21.71 -4.41 -30.74
N ASN A 9 21.43 -3.11 -30.79
CA ASN A 9 21.08 -2.33 -29.62
C ASN A 9 19.92 -3.06 -28.92
N ASP A 10 20.22 -3.81 -27.86
CA ASP A 10 19.25 -4.45 -26.97
C ASP A 10 18.54 -3.34 -26.18
N THR A 11 17.77 -2.51 -26.88
CA THR A 11 16.80 -1.61 -26.27
C THR A 11 15.69 -2.49 -25.72
N HIS A 12 15.83 -2.89 -24.45
CA HIS A 12 14.79 -3.62 -23.76
C HIS A 12 13.48 -2.82 -23.86
N PRO A 13 12.44 -3.37 -24.50
CA PRO A 13 11.30 -2.56 -24.86
C PRO A 13 10.49 -2.22 -23.60
N LEU A 14 10.07 -0.95 -23.49
CA LEU A 14 9.36 -0.40 -22.33
C LEU A 14 8.15 -1.23 -21.90
N TRP A 15 7.48 -1.91 -22.84
CA TRP A 15 6.33 -2.77 -22.55
C TRP A 15 6.67 -3.94 -21.62
N LYS A 16 7.91 -4.44 -21.60
CA LYS A 16 8.32 -5.49 -20.64
C LYS A 16 8.36 -4.96 -19.20
N GLY A 17 8.61 -3.66 -19.04
CA GLY A 17 8.48 -2.95 -17.77
C GLY A 17 7.03 -2.70 -17.36
N LEU A 18 6.11 -2.58 -18.32
CA LEU A 18 4.69 -2.32 -18.10
C LEU A 18 3.88 -3.59 -17.76
N LEU A 19 4.43 -4.78 -18.01
CA LEU A 19 3.75 -6.05 -17.74
C LEU A 19 3.30 -6.21 -16.27
N PRO A 20 4.12 -5.91 -15.24
CA PRO A 20 3.68 -5.89 -13.84
C PRO A 20 2.49 -4.96 -13.58
N LEU A 21 2.47 -3.79 -14.21
CA LEU A 21 1.38 -2.81 -14.09
C LEU A 21 0.09 -3.34 -14.74
N LEU A 22 0.20 -3.96 -15.92
CA LEU A 22 -0.94 -4.58 -16.61
C LEU A 22 -1.52 -5.74 -15.78
N ILE A 23 -0.66 -6.61 -15.25
CA ILE A 23 -1.07 -7.70 -14.35
C ILE A 23 -1.82 -7.14 -13.15
N PHE A 24 -1.26 -6.11 -12.50
CA PHE A 24 -1.91 -5.47 -11.37
C PHE A 24 -3.26 -4.89 -11.75
N SER A 25 -3.34 -4.02 -12.77
CA SER A 25 -4.58 -3.34 -13.15
C SER A 25 -5.67 -4.29 -13.65
N THR A 26 -5.29 -5.36 -14.36
CA THR A 26 -6.26 -6.32 -14.93
C THR A 26 -6.75 -7.31 -13.90
N LEU A 27 -5.87 -7.85 -13.07
CA LEU A 27 -6.28 -8.82 -12.07
C LEU A 27 -6.91 -8.10 -10.88
N SER A 28 -6.39 -6.96 -10.40
CA SER A 28 -6.99 -6.23 -9.27
C SER A 28 -8.44 -5.78 -9.51
N SER A 29 -8.84 -5.60 -10.77
CA SER A 29 -10.21 -5.25 -11.13
C SER A 29 -11.15 -6.47 -11.23
N SER A 30 -10.66 -7.69 -11.03
CA SER A 30 -11.45 -8.92 -11.14
C SER A 30 -11.90 -9.47 -9.79
N ASP A 31 -13.17 -9.25 -9.44
CA ASP A 31 -13.77 -9.85 -8.24
C ASP A 31 -13.84 -11.38 -8.32
N ILE A 32 -13.95 -11.93 -9.52
CA ILE A 32 -13.91 -13.40 -9.77
C ILE A 32 -12.62 -14.02 -9.21
N VAL A 33 -11.47 -13.36 -9.42
CA VAL A 33 -10.18 -13.86 -8.93
C VAL A 33 -10.13 -13.83 -7.40
N VAL A 34 -10.72 -12.80 -6.77
CA VAL A 34 -10.84 -12.71 -5.30
C VAL A 34 -11.65 -13.87 -4.76
N ASP A 35 -12.80 -14.15 -5.37
CA ASP A 35 -13.72 -15.19 -4.91
C ASP A 35 -13.11 -16.59 -5.05
N ILE A 36 -12.44 -16.87 -6.17
CA ILE A 36 -11.74 -18.14 -6.40
C ILE A 36 -10.63 -18.32 -5.35
N TYR A 37 -9.79 -17.31 -5.16
CA TYR A 37 -8.70 -17.38 -4.19
C TYR A 37 -9.19 -17.51 -2.76
N GLY A 38 -10.24 -16.77 -2.39
CA GLY A 38 -10.88 -16.87 -1.09
C GLY A 38 -11.44 -18.26 -0.83
N SER A 39 -12.11 -18.84 -1.83
CA SER A 39 -12.68 -20.19 -1.77
C SER A 39 -11.64 -21.29 -1.63
N ILE A 40 -10.39 -21.04 -2.01
CA ILE A 40 -9.28 -21.98 -1.84
C ILE A 40 -8.53 -21.74 -0.52
N CYS A 41 -8.14 -20.49 -0.24
CA CYS A 41 -7.30 -20.17 0.92
C CYS A 41 -8.04 -20.38 2.25
N LYS A 42 -9.33 -20.02 2.31
CA LYS A 42 -10.11 -20.09 3.55
C LYS A 42 -10.25 -21.52 4.08
N PRO A 43 -10.73 -22.51 3.29
CA PRO A 43 -10.87 -23.87 3.79
C PRO A 43 -9.54 -24.49 4.21
N ILE A 44 -8.45 -24.21 3.49
CA ILE A 44 -7.10 -24.68 3.84
C ILE A 44 -6.67 -24.12 5.19
N ALA A 45 -6.82 -22.81 5.40
CA ALA A 45 -6.46 -22.17 6.67
C ALA A 45 -7.28 -22.73 7.84
N LEU A 46 -8.61 -22.84 7.68
CA LEU A 46 -9.49 -23.39 8.72
C LEU A 46 -9.18 -24.85 9.04
N PHE A 47 -8.87 -25.66 8.03
CA PHE A 47 -8.42 -27.04 8.21
C PHE A 47 -7.12 -27.12 9.01
N ILE A 48 -6.11 -26.31 8.68
CA ILE A 48 -4.85 -26.31 9.44
C ILE A 48 -5.07 -25.87 10.88
N ILE A 49 -5.96 -24.89 11.13
CA ILE A 49 -6.31 -24.47 12.49
C ILE A 49 -7.03 -25.60 13.23
N SER A 50 -7.96 -26.32 12.60
CA SER A 50 -8.68 -27.41 13.27
C SER A 50 -7.75 -28.56 13.68
N LEU A 51 -6.65 -28.79 12.94
CA LEU A 51 -5.61 -29.76 13.32
C LEU A 51 -4.92 -29.40 14.65
N THR A 52 -4.99 -28.15 15.11
CA THR A 52 -4.45 -27.74 16.42
C THR A 52 -5.40 -28.05 17.59
N GLY A 53 -6.59 -28.61 17.32
CA GLY A 53 -7.61 -28.92 18.32
C GLY A 53 -8.52 -27.74 18.69
N LEU A 54 -8.37 -26.59 18.02
CA LEU A 54 -9.25 -25.44 18.22
C LEU A 54 -10.59 -25.65 17.51
N ALA A 55 -11.69 -25.24 18.15
CA ALA A 55 -13.00 -25.24 17.53
C ALA A 55 -13.05 -24.17 16.43
N VAL A 56 -13.36 -24.58 15.20
CA VAL A 56 -13.44 -23.69 14.03
C VAL A 56 -14.83 -23.79 13.41
N SER A 57 -15.42 -22.64 13.08
CA SER A 57 -16.71 -22.56 12.38
C SER A 57 -16.66 -21.52 11.28
N ASP A 58 -17.08 -21.89 10.07
CA ASP A 58 -17.26 -20.95 8.97
C ASP A 58 -18.70 -20.39 8.99
N GLN A 59 -18.86 -19.07 9.01
CA GLN A 59 -20.14 -18.35 8.94
C GLN A 59 -20.26 -17.48 7.67
N GLY A 60 -19.55 -17.85 6.60
CA GLY A 60 -19.52 -17.12 5.33
C GLY A 60 -18.62 -15.89 5.41
N VAL A 61 -19.18 -14.76 5.84
CA VAL A 61 -18.45 -13.47 5.93
C VAL A 61 -17.53 -13.39 7.13
N ASN A 62 -17.78 -14.19 8.16
CA ASN A 62 -16.92 -14.35 9.32
C ASN A 62 -16.53 -15.82 9.48
N PHE A 63 -15.46 -16.08 10.20
CA PHE A 63 -15.16 -17.39 10.74
C PHE A 63 -14.79 -17.27 12.21
N ASN A 64 -15.17 -18.28 12.99
CA ASN A 64 -14.89 -18.34 14.41
C ASN A 64 -13.74 -19.31 14.67
N VAL A 65 -12.82 -18.91 15.53
CA VAL A 65 -11.72 -19.74 16.02
C VAL A 65 -11.72 -19.64 17.54
N ALA A 66 -12.20 -20.69 18.21
CA ALA A 66 -12.47 -20.73 19.64
C ALA A 66 -13.28 -19.50 20.11
N HIS A 67 -12.65 -18.56 20.83
CA HIS A 67 -13.28 -17.35 21.36
C HIS A 67 -13.22 -16.15 20.39
N LEU A 68 -12.53 -16.28 19.26
CA LEU A 68 -12.36 -15.20 18.28
C LEU A 68 -13.43 -15.27 17.19
N SER A 69 -14.00 -14.12 16.85
CA SER A 69 -14.77 -13.92 15.62
C SER A 69 -13.96 -13.06 14.66
N ILE A 70 -13.58 -13.63 13.52
CA ILE A 70 -12.68 -12.99 12.55
C ILE A 70 -13.43 -12.72 11.24
N PRO A 71 -13.51 -11.47 10.78
CA PRO A 71 -14.09 -11.15 9.48
C PRO A 71 -13.18 -11.63 8.35
N TRP A 72 -13.78 -12.25 7.33
CA TRP A 72 -13.10 -12.64 6.11
C TRP A 72 -13.24 -11.53 5.07
N THR A 73 -12.20 -10.72 4.93
CA THR A 73 -12.18 -9.60 3.99
C THR A 73 -11.44 -9.95 2.70
N ARG A 74 -11.55 -9.09 1.67
CA ARG A 74 -10.79 -9.21 0.42
C ARG A 74 -9.28 -9.32 0.65
N ASP A 75 -8.74 -8.69 1.69
CA ASP A 75 -7.32 -8.80 2.04
C ASP A 75 -6.93 -10.19 2.54
N CYS A 76 -7.86 -10.91 3.20
CA CYS A 76 -7.67 -12.30 3.61
C CYS A 76 -7.74 -13.27 2.42
N ALA A 77 -8.43 -12.91 1.33
CA ALA A 77 -8.51 -13.76 0.14
C ALA A 77 -7.14 -13.99 -0.54
N GLY A 78 -6.16 -13.09 -0.34
CA GLY A 78 -4.78 -13.31 -0.81
C GLY A 78 -4.47 -12.83 -2.22
N MET A 79 -5.44 -12.19 -2.89
CA MET A 79 -5.26 -11.62 -4.22
C MET A 79 -4.06 -10.66 -4.28
N ASN A 80 -3.90 -9.81 -3.26
CA ASN A 80 -2.78 -8.86 -3.21
C ASN A 80 -1.43 -9.58 -3.19
N ILE A 81 -1.31 -10.70 -2.49
CA ILE A 81 -0.07 -11.50 -2.46
C ILE A 81 0.23 -12.10 -3.83
N LEU A 82 -0.78 -12.62 -4.52
CA LEU A 82 -0.62 -13.11 -5.89
C LEU A 82 -0.13 -12.01 -6.82
N LEU A 83 -0.80 -10.86 -6.81
CA LEU A 83 -0.47 -9.72 -7.65
C LEU A 83 0.96 -9.26 -7.43
N VAL A 84 1.34 -9.09 -6.16
CA VAL A 84 2.70 -8.70 -5.77
C VAL A 84 3.70 -9.73 -6.26
N LEU A 85 3.46 -11.04 -6.05
CA LEU A 85 4.39 -12.09 -6.46
C LEU A 85 4.57 -12.17 -7.99
N LEU A 86 3.48 -12.09 -8.75
CA LEU A 86 3.52 -12.07 -10.22
C LEU A 86 4.26 -10.84 -10.75
N ALA A 87 4.02 -9.68 -10.15
CA ALA A 87 4.68 -8.44 -10.52
C ALA A 87 6.18 -8.48 -10.23
N ILE A 88 6.57 -8.98 -9.05
CA ILE A 88 7.98 -9.19 -8.70
C ILE A 88 8.62 -10.17 -9.68
N TYR A 89 7.97 -11.31 -9.98
CA TYR A 89 8.50 -12.29 -10.93
C TYR A 89 8.71 -11.66 -12.32
N ALA A 90 7.70 -10.95 -12.83
CA ALA A 90 7.76 -10.29 -14.13
C ALA A 90 8.87 -9.23 -14.16
N TRP A 91 9.01 -8.46 -13.08
CA TRP A 91 10.04 -7.43 -12.94
C TRP A 91 11.46 -7.99 -12.93
N MET A 92 11.69 -9.01 -12.09
CA MET A 92 13.01 -9.63 -11.92
C MET A 92 13.45 -10.35 -13.19
N ASN A 93 12.50 -10.85 -13.98
CA ASN A 93 12.74 -11.54 -15.24
C ASN A 93 12.46 -10.67 -16.48
N ARG A 94 12.36 -9.34 -16.36
CA ARG A 94 12.01 -8.44 -17.48
C ARG A 94 12.98 -8.48 -18.67
N HIS A 95 14.23 -8.88 -18.42
CA HIS A 95 15.25 -9.04 -19.45
C HIS A 95 15.30 -10.46 -20.04
N SER A 96 14.58 -11.42 -19.45
CA SER A 96 14.52 -12.80 -19.93
C SER A 96 13.65 -12.92 -21.18
N PRO A 97 13.91 -13.90 -22.05
CA PRO A 97 13.00 -14.24 -23.15
C PRO A 97 11.67 -14.78 -22.58
N GLN A 98 10.55 -14.26 -23.08
CA GLN A 98 9.20 -14.65 -22.66
C GLN A 98 8.71 -15.89 -23.43
N ASN A 99 9.46 -16.98 -23.31
CA ASN A 99 9.12 -18.27 -23.92
C ASN A 99 8.11 -19.06 -23.05
N SER A 100 7.72 -20.26 -23.49
CA SER A 100 6.81 -21.13 -22.73
C SER A 100 7.30 -21.41 -21.30
N SER A 101 8.60 -21.57 -21.09
CA SER A 101 9.20 -21.77 -19.77
C SER A 101 8.98 -20.56 -18.84
N TYR A 102 9.08 -19.34 -19.36
CA TYR A 102 8.80 -18.12 -18.59
C TYR A 102 7.37 -18.12 -18.07
N TRP A 103 6.38 -18.39 -18.95
CA TRP A 103 4.97 -18.40 -18.60
C TRP A 103 4.60 -19.56 -17.68
N LEU A 104 5.20 -20.74 -17.87
CA LEU A 104 5.01 -21.87 -16.97
C LEU A 104 5.49 -21.56 -15.55
N LYS A 105 6.68 -20.97 -15.42
CA LYS A 105 7.20 -20.52 -14.12
C LYS A 105 6.33 -19.42 -13.50
N MET A 106 5.81 -18.51 -14.32
CA MET A 106 4.87 -17.50 -13.87
C MET A 106 3.56 -18.12 -13.34
N LEU A 107 3.04 -19.14 -14.01
CA LEU A 107 1.87 -19.91 -13.56
C LEU A 107 2.15 -20.62 -12.23
N CYS A 108 3.36 -21.14 -12.04
CA CYS A 108 3.79 -21.73 -10.76
C CYS A 108 3.80 -20.72 -9.59
N MET A 109 3.65 -19.41 -9.83
CA MET A 109 3.52 -18.42 -8.75
C MET A 109 2.16 -18.49 -8.05
N ILE A 110 1.13 -18.99 -8.74
CA ILE A 110 -0.23 -19.15 -8.21
C ILE A 110 -0.23 -20.04 -6.94
N PRO A 111 0.25 -21.30 -6.98
CA PRO A 111 0.27 -22.13 -5.78
C PRO A 111 1.17 -21.58 -4.67
N LEU A 112 2.27 -20.91 -5.02
CA LEU A 112 3.15 -20.27 -4.04
C LEU A 112 2.48 -19.09 -3.34
N ALA A 113 1.69 -18.29 -4.07
CA ALA A 113 0.91 -17.20 -3.50
C ALA A 113 -0.19 -17.71 -2.56
N ILE A 114 -0.85 -18.82 -2.92
CA ILE A 114 -1.84 -19.48 -2.04
C ILE A 114 -1.17 -19.92 -0.74
N LEU A 115 -0.04 -20.63 -0.83
CA LEU A 115 0.69 -21.09 0.35
C LEU A 115 1.16 -19.93 1.24
N SER A 116 1.72 -18.89 0.62
CA SER A 116 2.12 -17.65 1.31
C SER A 116 0.94 -16.99 2.02
N ASN A 117 -0.23 -16.94 1.38
CA ASN A 117 -1.42 -16.33 1.98
C ASN A 117 -1.97 -17.15 3.13
N VAL A 118 -2.00 -18.48 3.02
CA VAL A 118 -2.40 -19.38 4.11
C VAL A 118 -1.50 -19.17 5.32
N LEU A 119 -0.17 -19.13 5.14
CA LEU A 119 0.76 -18.88 6.25
C LEU A 119 0.55 -17.50 6.88
N ARG A 120 0.29 -16.47 6.09
CA ARG A 120 -0.09 -15.14 6.60
C ARG A 120 -1.38 -15.19 7.42
N ILE A 121 -2.45 -15.83 6.93
CA ILE A 121 -3.72 -15.96 7.66
C ILE A 121 -3.49 -16.65 9.00
N LEU A 122 -2.79 -17.79 8.99
CA LEU A 122 -2.47 -18.54 10.21
C LEU A 122 -1.70 -17.66 11.22
N THR A 123 -0.75 -16.86 10.73
CA THR A 123 0.02 -15.92 11.58
C THR A 123 -0.86 -14.84 12.19
N LEU A 124 -1.76 -14.24 11.40
CA LEU A 124 -2.69 -13.20 11.87
C LEU A 124 -3.71 -13.76 12.87
N VAL A 125 -4.23 -14.96 12.62
CA VAL A 125 -5.13 -15.67 13.54
C VAL A 125 -4.40 -16.00 14.85
N ALA A 126 -3.18 -16.53 14.77
CA ALA A 126 -2.38 -16.83 15.96
C ALA A 126 -2.07 -15.55 16.75
N TYR A 127 -1.66 -14.48 16.09
CA TYR A 127 -1.44 -13.17 16.71
C TYR A 127 -2.69 -12.72 17.48
N ARG A 128 -3.87 -12.75 16.82
CA ARG A 128 -5.14 -12.40 17.46
C ARG A 128 -5.47 -13.32 18.63
N TYR A 129 -5.23 -14.61 18.53
CA TYR A 129 -5.53 -15.56 19.60
C TYR A 129 -4.76 -15.28 20.89
N PHE A 130 -3.51 -14.86 20.79
CA PHE A 130 -2.68 -14.60 21.97
C PHE A 130 -2.77 -13.17 22.50
N LEU A 131 -3.11 -12.20 21.64
CA LEU A 131 -3.05 -10.77 21.99
C LEU A 131 -4.41 -10.07 22.00
N TYR A 132 -5.53 -10.77 21.76
CA TYR A 132 -6.86 -10.18 21.86
C TYR A 132 -7.13 -9.60 23.28
N PRO A 133 -7.69 -8.38 23.43
CA PRO A 133 -8.36 -7.54 22.43
C PRO A 133 -7.47 -6.50 21.70
N GLU A 134 -6.15 -6.68 21.62
CA GLU A 134 -5.26 -5.70 21.00
C GLU A 134 -5.48 -5.52 19.48
N VAL A 135 -5.11 -4.31 19.02
CA VAL A 135 -5.43 -3.77 17.69
C VAL A 135 -4.62 -4.48 16.60
N GLU A 136 -5.32 -5.14 15.69
CA GLU A 136 -4.76 -5.52 14.40
C GLU A 136 -4.81 -4.30 13.47
N THR A 137 -3.66 -3.89 12.93
CA THR A 137 -3.56 -2.76 11.99
C THR A 137 -3.48 -3.23 10.54
N PRO A 138 -3.93 -2.44 9.55
CA PRO A 138 -3.70 -2.73 8.14
C PRO A 138 -2.22 -2.93 7.81
N GLN A 139 -1.33 -2.18 8.46
CA GLN A 139 0.12 -2.32 8.29
C GLN A 139 0.62 -3.71 8.70
N MET A 140 0.05 -4.30 9.76
CA MET A 140 0.38 -5.66 10.19
C MET A 140 -0.03 -6.72 9.15
N HIS A 141 -1.18 -6.52 8.50
CA HIS A 141 -1.62 -7.37 7.39
C HIS A 141 -0.62 -7.36 6.23
N TYR A 142 -0.16 -6.18 5.82
CA TYR A 142 0.84 -6.02 4.76
C TYR A 142 2.21 -6.53 5.17
N PHE A 143 2.63 -6.29 6.42
CA PHE A 143 3.89 -6.79 6.95
C PHE A 143 3.97 -8.31 6.91
N TRP A 144 2.98 -9.02 7.46
CA TRP A 144 2.97 -10.48 7.44
C TRP A 144 2.81 -11.04 6.02
N GLY A 145 2.08 -10.34 5.15
CA GLY A 145 2.02 -10.70 3.73
C GLY A 145 3.37 -10.61 3.05
N LEU A 146 4.11 -9.52 3.26
CA LEU A 146 5.45 -9.34 2.72
C LEU A 146 6.43 -10.37 3.31
N PHE A 147 6.38 -10.57 4.63
CA PHE A 147 7.23 -11.54 5.35
C PHE A 147 7.12 -12.94 4.75
N TRP A 148 5.89 -13.43 4.56
CA TRP A 148 5.66 -14.76 3.99
C TRP A 148 5.92 -14.82 2.49
N LEU A 149 5.78 -13.72 1.75
CA LEU A 149 6.04 -13.70 0.31
C LEU A 149 7.52 -13.86 -0.02
N ILE A 150 8.42 -13.31 0.81
CA ILE A 150 9.87 -13.26 0.55
C ILE A 150 10.51 -14.66 0.33
N PRO A 151 10.30 -15.67 1.20
CA PRO A 151 10.85 -17.01 0.99
C PRO A 151 10.45 -17.61 -0.37
N PHE A 152 9.17 -17.47 -0.75
CA PHE A 152 8.67 -18.02 -2.01
C PHE A 152 9.21 -17.25 -3.21
N ALA A 153 9.30 -15.92 -3.12
CA ALA A 153 9.87 -15.12 -4.18
C ALA A 153 11.37 -15.40 -4.38
N LEU A 154 12.14 -15.59 -3.30
CA LEU A 154 13.55 -16.00 -3.35
C LEU A 154 13.75 -17.40 -3.96
N TYR A 155 12.81 -18.31 -3.72
CA TYR A 155 12.85 -19.67 -4.26
C TYR A 155 12.45 -19.72 -5.74
N ALA A 156 11.40 -18.99 -6.10
CA ALA A 156 10.77 -19.00 -7.42
C ALA A 156 11.59 -18.29 -8.50
N ILE A 157 12.25 -17.19 -8.15
CA ILE A 157 12.85 -16.30 -9.13
C ILE A 157 14.22 -16.86 -9.49
N PRO A 158 14.41 -17.32 -10.74
CA PRO A 158 15.64 -17.97 -11.13
C PRO A 158 16.81 -16.98 -11.01
N ARG A 159 17.94 -17.50 -10.53
CA ARG A 159 19.18 -16.73 -10.51
C ARG A 159 19.66 -16.56 -11.94
N ASP A 160 19.66 -15.33 -12.43
CA ASP A 160 20.50 -15.00 -13.58
C ASP A 160 21.96 -15.19 -13.17
N THR A 161 22.70 -15.98 -13.94
CA THR A 161 24.14 -16.27 -13.73
C THR A 161 25.01 -15.01 -13.58
N LYS A 162 24.52 -13.86 -14.06
CA LYS A 162 25.22 -12.58 -14.00
C LYS A 162 25.04 -11.81 -12.67
N ARG A 163 24.12 -12.23 -11.78
CA ARG A 163 23.81 -11.51 -10.52
C ARG A 163 24.33 -12.27 -9.30
N SER A 164 24.96 -11.57 -8.35
CA SER A 164 25.29 -12.22 -7.07
C SER A 164 24.03 -12.52 -6.26
N LYS A 165 24.12 -13.51 -5.35
CA LYS A 165 23.03 -13.86 -4.41
C LYS A 165 22.62 -12.65 -3.55
N LYS A 166 23.57 -11.79 -3.19
CA LYS A 166 23.33 -10.59 -2.37
C LYS A 166 22.53 -9.55 -3.15
N SER A 167 22.96 -9.26 -4.39
CA SER A 167 22.26 -8.35 -5.30
C SER A 167 20.82 -8.81 -5.53
N LEU A 168 20.63 -10.09 -5.87
CA LEU A 168 19.29 -10.66 -6.06
C LEU A 168 18.41 -10.50 -4.83
N CYS A 169 18.91 -10.83 -3.64
CA CYS A 169 18.16 -10.73 -2.39
C CYS A 169 17.75 -9.28 -2.09
N PHE A 170 18.69 -8.33 -2.24
CA PHE A 170 18.39 -6.93 -1.97
C PHE A 170 17.39 -6.35 -2.97
N GLU A 171 17.58 -6.56 -4.28
CA GLU A 171 16.62 -6.13 -5.31
C GLU A 171 15.24 -6.67 -5.02
N LEU A 172 15.16 -7.96 -4.68
CA LEU A 172 13.90 -8.60 -4.35
C LEU A 172 13.22 -7.92 -3.17
N LEU A 173 13.93 -7.71 -2.06
CA LEU A 173 13.38 -7.05 -0.87
C LEU A 173 12.94 -5.61 -1.17
N HIS A 174 13.76 -4.87 -1.92
CA HIS A 174 13.47 -3.49 -2.31
C HIS A 174 12.21 -3.40 -3.18
N ILE A 175 12.12 -4.20 -4.23
CA ILE A 175 10.96 -4.22 -5.13
C ILE A 175 9.72 -4.72 -4.38
N SER A 176 9.86 -5.72 -3.51
CA SER A 176 8.73 -6.22 -2.72
C SER A 176 8.19 -5.15 -1.76
N ALA A 177 9.06 -4.37 -1.12
CA ALA A 177 8.66 -3.24 -0.29
C ALA A 177 7.95 -2.15 -1.11
N VAL A 178 8.51 -1.78 -2.28
CA VAL A 178 7.92 -0.77 -3.17
C VAL A 178 6.54 -1.21 -3.67
N ILE A 179 6.42 -2.43 -4.20
CA ILE A 179 5.15 -2.95 -4.71
C ILE A 179 4.14 -3.13 -3.57
N GLY A 180 4.59 -3.55 -2.38
CA GLY A 180 3.74 -3.66 -1.19
C GLY A 180 3.09 -2.32 -0.79
N LEU A 181 3.78 -1.19 -0.98
CA LEU A 181 3.21 0.14 -0.75
C LEU A 181 2.30 0.62 -1.89
N ILE A 182 2.55 0.20 -3.14
CA ILE A 182 1.75 0.60 -4.30
C ILE A 182 0.44 -0.17 -4.40
N ALA A 183 0.44 -1.45 -4.06
CA ALA A 183 -0.72 -2.34 -4.16
C ALA A 183 -2.01 -1.74 -3.58
N PRO A 184 -2.05 -1.21 -2.33
CA PRO A 184 -3.26 -0.58 -1.81
C PRO A 184 -3.62 0.73 -2.53
N LEU A 185 -2.64 1.48 -3.02
CA LEU A 185 -2.87 2.74 -3.72
C LEU A 185 -3.54 2.51 -5.07
N LEU A 186 -3.30 1.40 -5.76
CA LEU A 186 -3.91 1.10 -7.05
C LEU A 186 -5.44 0.93 -7.01
N ASN A 187 -6.00 0.66 -5.82
CA ASN A 187 -7.44 0.59 -5.62
C ASN A 187 -8.09 1.97 -5.45
N LEU A 188 -7.29 3.04 -5.34
CA LEU A 188 -7.75 4.41 -5.19
C LEU A 188 -7.86 5.14 -6.52
N SER A 189 -8.84 6.03 -6.63
CA SER A 189 -9.01 6.88 -7.80
C SER A 189 -7.76 7.73 -8.06
N ASN A 190 -7.36 7.84 -9.32
CA ASN A 190 -6.23 8.67 -9.81
C ASN A 190 -4.82 8.27 -9.32
N HIS A 191 -4.68 7.25 -8.48
CA HIS A 191 -3.38 6.74 -8.04
C HIS A 191 -2.64 5.87 -9.07
N TRP A 192 -3.25 5.64 -10.24
CA TRP A 192 -2.55 5.14 -11.42
C TRP A 192 -1.36 6.04 -11.79
N VAL A 193 -1.45 7.36 -11.54
CA VAL A 193 -0.35 8.32 -11.70
C VAL A 193 0.86 7.91 -10.86
N THR A 194 0.62 7.64 -9.58
CA THR A 194 1.66 7.23 -8.64
C THR A 194 2.32 5.93 -9.10
N ALA A 195 1.53 4.93 -9.51
CA ALA A 195 2.06 3.65 -9.96
C ALA A 195 2.94 3.77 -11.22
N ILE A 196 2.55 4.59 -12.20
CA ILE A 196 3.35 4.82 -13.41
C ILE A 196 4.66 5.57 -13.07
N GLY A 197 4.58 6.60 -12.21
CA GLY A 197 5.78 7.32 -11.75
C GLY A 197 6.79 6.40 -11.08
N VAL A 198 6.32 5.52 -10.19
CA VAL A 198 7.15 4.48 -9.57
C VAL A 198 7.76 3.57 -10.62
N LEU A 199 6.98 3.11 -11.59
CA LEU A 199 7.45 2.18 -12.61
C LEU A 199 8.60 2.77 -13.43
N PHE A 200 8.52 4.03 -13.84
CA PHE A 200 9.62 4.71 -14.54
C PHE A 200 10.90 4.79 -13.69
N LEU A 201 10.77 5.04 -12.38
CA LEU A 201 11.92 5.01 -11.45
C LEU A 201 12.51 3.62 -11.30
N LEU A 202 11.65 2.62 -11.08
CA LEU A 202 12.08 1.23 -10.98
C LEU A 202 12.78 0.79 -12.27
N LEU A 203 12.32 1.20 -13.45
CA LEU A 203 12.91 0.80 -14.74
C LEU A 203 14.37 1.23 -14.88
N ASN A 204 14.75 2.32 -14.21
CA ASN A 204 16.14 2.78 -14.12
C ASN A 204 16.89 2.31 -12.87
N SER A 205 16.22 1.57 -11.99
CA SER A 205 16.79 1.10 -10.73
C SER A 205 17.37 -0.31 -10.90
N ASN A 206 18.63 -0.47 -10.52
CA ASN A 206 19.33 -1.76 -10.50
C ASN A 206 20.32 -1.76 -9.35
N TYR A 207 20.45 -2.88 -8.64
CA TYR A 207 21.42 -2.98 -7.56
C TYR A 207 22.85 -2.94 -8.11
N LYS A 208 23.64 -2.02 -7.56
CA LYS A 208 25.04 -1.83 -7.94
C LYS A 208 25.93 -2.78 -7.12
N ASP A 209 26.18 -3.98 -7.67
CA ASP A 209 26.99 -5.02 -7.01
C ASP A 209 28.48 -4.66 -6.91
N HIS A 210 28.93 -3.63 -7.65
CA HIS A 210 30.33 -3.26 -7.76
C HIS A 210 30.56 -1.76 -7.54
N SER A 211 31.30 -1.46 -6.48
CA SER A 211 32.47 -0.57 -6.53
C SER A 211 32.29 0.93 -6.79
N GLU A 212 31.09 1.48 -6.95
CA GLU A 212 30.90 2.88 -6.58
C GLU A 212 31.07 2.92 -5.07
N VAL A 213 32.10 3.62 -4.58
CA VAL A 213 32.39 3.84 -3.15
C VAL A 213 31.05 3.92 -2.42
N PHE A 214 30.79 2.94 -1.55
CA PHE A 214 29.57 2.90 -0.75
C PHE A 214 29.43 4.30 -0.16
N ASN A 215 28.48 5.08 -0.65
CA ASN A 215 28.39 6.47 -0.26
C ASN A 215 27.72 6.48 1.10
N PHE A 216 28.52 6.22 2.14
CA PHE A 216 28.07 6.13 3.53
C PHE A 216 27.34 7.41 3.95
N ARG A 217 27.70 8.57 3.36
CA ARG A 217 26.98 9.83 3.58
C ARG A 217 25.58 9.79 2.97
N ALA A 218 25.45 9.37 1.72
CA ALA A 218 24.15 9.23 1.07
C ALA A 218 23.26 8.18 1.76
N LEU A 219 23.86 7.06 2.19
CA LEU A 219 23.16 6.02 2.94
C LEU A 219 22.73 6.52 4.32
N GLY A 220 23.63 7.16 5.08
CA GLY A 220 23.33 7.73 6.38
C GLY A 220 22.24 8.78 6.29
N LEU A 221 22.29 9.66 5.28
CA LEU A 221 21.23 10.63 5.01
C LEU A 221 19.90 9.93 4.69
N TRP A 222 19.92 8.90 3.85
CA TRP A 222 18.74 8.13 3.49
C TRP A 222 18.11 7.44 4.71
N VAL A 223 18.91 6.84 5.59
CA VAL A 223 18.42 6.25 6.86
C VAL A 223 17.85 7.32 7.79
N SER A 224 18.53 8.46 7.94
CA SER A 224 18.05 9.58 8.77
C SER A 224 16.73 10.15 8.27
N ILE A 225 16.53 10.22 6.94
CA ILE A 225 15.24 10.58 6.34
C ILE A 225 14.17 9.56 6.71
N ALA A 226 14.47 8.26 6.71
CA ALA A 226 13.53 7.21 7.13
C ALA A 226 13.05 7.41 8.57
N ILE A 227 13.99 7.75 9.47
CA ILE A 227 13.68 8.06 10.87
C ILE A 227 12.81 9.31 10.95
N ALA A 228 13.13 10.36 10.19
CA ALA A 228 12.33 11.59 10.15
C ALA A 228 10.91 11.35 9.60
N ILE A 229 10.76 10.51 8.57
CA ILE A 229 9.45 10.11 8.03
C ILE A 229 8.66 9.35 9.10
N SER A 230 9.29 8.36 9.74
CA SER A 230 8.67 7.57 10.83
C SER A 230 8.21 8.48 11.97
N TRP A 231 9.08 9.37 12.41
CA TRP A 231 8.82 10.29 13.51
C TRP A 231 7.74 11.33 13.17
N SER A 232 7.70 11.79 11.93
CA SER A 232 6.70 12.77 11.47
C SER A 232 5.33 12.15 11.17
N GLY A 233 5.25 10.84 10.93
CA GLY A 233 4.02 10.13 10.56
C GLY A 233 3.54 10.39 9.13
N ILE A 234 4.41 10.90 8.24
CA ILE A 234 4.03 11.26 6.87
C ILE A 234 4.23 10.05 5.94
N GLU A 235 3.30 9.08 6.00
CA GLU A 235 3.40 7.81 5.26
C GLU A 235 3.57 7.99 3.74
N SER A 236 3.03 9.07 3.17
CA SER A 236 3.14 9.36 1.73
C SER A 236 4.58 9.54 1.24
N LEU A 237 5.54 9.77 2.14
CA LEU A 237 6.95 9.91 1.77
C LEU A 237 7.69 8.56 1.69
N TRP A 238 7.09 7.46 2.15
CA TRP A 238 7.75 6.16 2.13
C TRP A 238 8.09 5.67 0.73
N LEU A 239 7.17 5.85 -0.21
CA LEU A 239 7.35 5.40 -1.59
C LEU A 239 8.47 6.16 -2.32
N PRO A 240 8.48 7.51 -2.38
CA PRO A 240 9.60 8.23 -2.99
C PRO A 240 10.92 7.98 -2.24
N TRP A 241 10.90 7.81 -0.91
CA TRP A 241 12.08 7.45 -0.13
C TRP A 241 12.67 6.09 -0.55
N LEU A 242 11.84 5.05 -0.72
CA LEU A 242 12.31 3.75 -1.22
C LEU A 242 12.92 3.88 -2.62
N LEU A 243 12.32 4.67 -3.51
CA LEU A 243 12.76 4.82 -4.90
C LEU A 243 14.08 5.57 -5.06
N VAL A 244 14.46 6.38 -4.08
CA VAL A 244 15.77 7.06 -4.04
C VAL A 244 16.83 6.29 -3.24
N CYS A 245 16.61 4.98 -2.99
CA CYS A 245 17.56 4.14 -2.28
C CYS A 245 18.95 4.20 -2.95
N PRO A 246 20.02 4.63 -2.24
CA PRO A 246 21.35 4.80 -2.83
C PRO A 246 21.95 3.54 -3.48
N LEU A 247 21.48 2.36 -3.08
CA LEU A 247 21.97 1.07 -3.59
C LEU A 247 21.38 0.65 -4.93
N THR A 248 20.21 1.18 -5.28
CA THR A 248 19.48 0.78 -6.49
C THR A 248 19.28 1.94 -7.47
N VAL A 249 19.29 3.19 -6.98
CA VAL A 249 18.95 4.35 -7.80
C VAL A 249 20.03 4.69 -8.83
N ASN A 250 19.58 5.02 -10.04
CA ASN A 250 20.41 5.70 -11.03
C ASN A 250 20.40 7.21 -10.77
N SER A 251 21.35 7.71 -9.98
CA SER A 251 21.41 9.12 -9.58
C SER A 251 21.47 10.10 -10.77
N LYS A 252 22.11 9.71 -11.89
CA LYS A 252 22.16 10.56 -13.10
C LYS A 252 20.77 10.75 -13.71
N TRP A 253 20.00 9.66 -13.76
CA TRP A 253 18.63 9.72 -14.25
C TRP A 253 17.71 10.44 -13.25
N LEU A 254 17.84 10.16 -11.96
CA LEU A 254 17.05 10.81 -10.91
C LEU A 254 17.21 12.34 -10.92
N LEU A 255 18.44 12.83 -11.11
CA LEU A 255 18.76 14.26 -11.16
C LEU A 255 18.39 14.91 -12.51
N SER A 256 17.95 14.14 -13.51
CA SER A 256 17.41 14.69 -14.74
C SER A 256 15.99 15.21 -14.53
N ILE A 257 15.55 16.16 -15.37
CA ILE A 257 14.18 16.69 -15.32
C ILE A 257 13.12 15.57 -15.38
N PRO A 258 13.19 14.59 -16.32
CA PRO A 258 12.25 13.46 -16.32
C PRO A 258 12.25 12.64 -15.03
N GLY A 259 13.43 12.38 -14.47
CA GLY A 259 13.56 11.60 -13.24
C GLY A 259 12.95 12.32 -12.03
N PHE A 260 13.19 13.62 -11.89
CA PHE A 260 12.62 14.43 -10.82
C PHE A 260 11.09 14.54 -10.93
N LEU A 261 10.55 14.69 -12.14
CA LEU A 261 9.10 14.71 -12.37
C LEU A 261 8.46 13.35 -12.06
N CYS A 262 9.11 12.25 -12.44
CA CYS A 262 8.65 10.91 -12.07
C CYS A 262 8.70 10.67 -10.55
N LEU A 263 9.76 11.15 -9.87
CA LEU A 263 9.86 11.09 -8.40
C LEU A 263 8.72 11.87 -7.75
N SER A 264 8.40 13.06 -8.27
CA SER A 264 7.29 13.86 -7.78
C SER A 264 5.95 13.13 -7.98
N ALA A 265 5.72 12.55 -9.16
CA ALA A 265 4.53 11.76 -9.45
C ALA A 265 4.42 10.49 -8.58
N SER A 266 5.56 9.91 -8.16
CA SER A 266 5.60 8.74 -7.26
C SER A 266 5.20 9.07 -5.81
N CYS A 267 5.06 10.34 -5.45
CA CYS A 267 4.49 10.73 -4.16
C CYS A 267 2.95 10.64 -4.24
N PRO A 268 2.27 9.87 -3.38
CA PRO A 268 0.80 9.77 -3.39
C PRO A 268 0.08 11.12 -3.24
N LEU A 269 0.73 12.11 -2.59
CA LEU A 269 0.19 13.47 -2.46
C LEU A 269 0.11 14.24 -3.78
N PHE A 270 0.83 13.82 -4.81
CA PHE A 270 0.78 14.45 -6.13
C PHE A 270 -0.65 14.45 -6.71
N VAL A 271 -1.41 13.41 -6.40
CA VAL A 271 -2.79 13.23 -6.87
C VAL A 271 -3.74 14.28 -6.27
N LEU A 272 -3.34 14.97 -5.20
CA LEU A 272 -4.11 16.05 -4.60
C LEU A 272 -4.00 17.38 -5.36
N ILE A 273 -3.06 17.49 -6.31
CA ILE A 273 -2.87 18.69 -7.11
C ILE A 273 -4.04 18.81 -8.10
N PRO A 274 -4.65 20.00 -8.27
CA PRO A 274 -5.66 20.22 -9.30
C PRO A 274 -5.13 19.81 -10.68
N TYR A 275 -5.91 19.02 -11.42
CA TYR A 275 -5.55 18.50 -12.74
C TYR A 275 -4.30 17.60 -12.74
N ALA A 276 -4.01 16.92 -11.61
CA ALA A 276 -2.86 16.02 -11.48
C ALA A 276 -2.78 14.95 -12.59
N ASP A 277 -3.92 14.48 -13.08
CA ASP A 277 -4.05 13.56 -14.22
C ASP A 277 -3.48 14.16 -15.51
N ILE A 278 -3.85 15.40 -15.85
CA ILE A 278 -3.34 16.11 -17.03
C ILE A 278 -1.83 16.37 -16.90
N TRP A 279 -1.39 16.81 -15.72
CA TRP A 279 0.03 17.00 -15.43
C TRP A 279 0.80 15.70 -15.54
N ALA A 280 0.27 14.60 -15.00
CA ALA A 280 0.89 13.29 -15.06
C ALA A 280 1.02 12.78 -16.50
N ILE A 281 -0.03 12.89 -17.32
CA ILE A 281 0.02 12.52 -18.74
C ILE A 281 1.13 13.29 -19.44
N THR A 282 1.21 14.61 -19.21
CA THR A 282 2.24 15.46 -19.80
C THR A 282 3.64 15.05 -19.36
N ILE A 283 3.84 14.79 -18.06
CA ILE A 283 5.10 14.29 -17.49
C ILE A 283 5.51 12.96 -18.12
N PHE A 284 4.58 12.03 -18.28
CA PHE A 284 4.89 10.70 -18.81
C PHE A 284 5.19 10.73 -20.30
N ILE A 285 4.42 11.49 -21.09
CA ILE A 285 4.73 11.71 -22.52
C ILE A 285 6.13 12.32 -22.66
N PHE A 286 6.42 13.38 -21.91
CA PHE A 286 7.74 14.01 -21.91
C PHE A 286 8.85 13.03 -21.50
N THR A 287 8.60 12.22 -20.47
CA THR A 287 9.55 11.22 -19.97
C THR A 287 9.84 10.17 -21.04
N VAL A 288 8.82 9.60 -21.69
CA VAL A 288 8.99 8.63 -22.79
C VAL A 288 9.79 9.23 -23.94
N LEU A 289 9.48 10.46 -24.35
CA LEU A 289 10.21 11.14 -25.44
C LEU A 289 11.68 11.39 -25.10
N LYS A 290 12.01 11.66 -23.83
CA LYS A 290 13.39 11.90 -23.37
C LYS A 290 14.12 10.64 -22.94
N TRP A 291 13.41 9.56 -22.64
CA TRP A 291 13.94 8.30 -22.12
C TRP A 291 15.06 7.72 -22.99
N HIS A 292 14.85 7.74 -24.30
CA HIS A 292 15.80 7.23 -25.29
C HIS A 292 17.13 7.99 -25.33
N LYS A 293 17.18 9.23 -24.81
CA LYS A 293 18.39 10.05 -24.83
C LYS A 293 19.28 9.86 -23.60
N VAL A 294 18.75 9.35 -22.49
CA VAL A 294 19.42 9.33 -21.18
C VAL A 294 19.92 7.93 -20.78
N THR A 295 19.34 6.87 -21.34
CA THR A 295 19.58 5.47 -20.91
C THR A 295 20.86 4.83 -21.49
N ASN A 296 21.62 5.52 -22.33
CA ASN A 296 22.82 4.99 -23.01
C ASN A 296 24.16 5.24 -22.28
N ILE A 297 24.17 5.49 -20.97
CA ILE A 297 25.43 5.68 -20.22
C ILE A 297 25.79 4.38 -19.50
N PRO A 298 26.73 3.56 -20.00
CA PRO A 298 27.14 2.35 -19.31
C PRO A 298 27.75 2.71 -17.95
N PRO A 299 27.48 1.91 -16.90
CA PRO A 299 28.08 2.11 -15.59
C PRO A 299 29.60 1.99 -15.71
N LYS A 300 30.32 2.97 -15.17
CA LYS A 300 31.79 2.98 -15.15
C LYS A 300 32.22 1.90 -14.14
N ARG A 301 32.83 0.81 -14.61
CA ARG A 301 33.43 -0.21 -13.73
C ARG A 301 34.52 0.46 -12.90
N SER A 302 34.38 0.41 -11.58
CA SER A 302 35.46 0.77 -10.67
C SER A 302 36.29 -0.48 -10.38
N THR A 303 37.60 -0.29 -10.29
CA THR A 303 38.61 -1.35 -10.18
C THR A 303 39.15 -1.49 -8.75
N GLU A 304 38.56 -0.81 -7.76
CA GLU A 304 39.08 -0.87 -6.39
C GLU A 304 38.56 -2.10 -5.62
N PRO A 305 39.48 -2.86 -4.97
CA PRO A 305 39.11 -4.00 -4.14
C PRO A 305 38.39 -3.50 -2.89
N THR A 306 37.10 -3.81 -2.76
CA THR A 306 36.32 -3.49 -1.56
C THR A 306 36.25 -4.69 -0.62
N ASN A 307 36.26 -4.42 0.70
CA ASN A 307 36.21 -5.44 1.74
C ASN A 307 34.84 -6.15 1.76
N SER A 308 34.79 -7.37 1.21
CA SER A 308 33.55 -8.10 0.88
C SER A 308 32.69 -8.49 2.09
N ARG A 309 33.30 -8.58 3.29
CA ARG A 309 32.60 -8.90 4.55
C ARG A 309 31.83 -7.70 5.10
N LEU A 310 32.46 -6.53 5.18
CA LEU A 310 31.82 -5.29 5.66
C LEU A 310 30.60 -4.94 4.80
N ASN A 311 30.74 -5.05 3.47
CA ASN A 311 29.64 -4.82 2.53
C ASN A 311 28.49 -5.81 2.75
N GLY A 312 28.77 -7.07 3.11
CA GLY A 312 27.72 -8.06 3.38
C GLY A 312 26.89 -7.73 4.62
N VAL A 313 27.54 -7.34 5.72
CA VAL A 313 26.86 -6.93 6.95
C VAL A 313 26.02 -5.68 6.69
N LEU A 314 26.61 -4.68 6.02
CA LEU A 314 25.96 -3.42 5.72
C LEU A 314 24.72 -3.61 4.82
N THR A 315 24.81 -4.38 3.73
CA THR A 315 23.64 -4.69 2.90
C THR A 315 22.53 -5.38 3.69
N SER A 316 22.89 -6.25 4.64
CA SER A 316 21.90 -6.94 5.49
C SER A 316 21.21 -5.97 6.46
N CYS A 317 21.95 -5.06 7.09
CA CYS A 317 21.38 -4.01 7.93
C CYS A 317 20.49 -3.06 7.12
N ILE A 318 20.89 -2.68 5.91
CA ILE A 318 20.06 -1.81 5.06
C ILE A 318 18.80 -2.55 4.59
N ALA A 319 18.89 -3.85 4.33
CA ALA A 319 17.73 -4.66 3.98
C ALA A 319 16.68 -4.65 5.09
N THR A 320 17.08 -4.62 6.37
CA THR A 320 16.11 -4.47 7.47
C THR A 320 15.43 -3.10 7.50
N VAL A 321 16.12 -2.04 7.07
CA VAL A 321 15.56 -0.68 6.99
C VAL A 321 14.45 -0.59 5.94
N LEU A 322 14.44 -1.43 4.91
CA LEU A 322 13.37 -1.50 3.90
C LEU A 322 12.00 -1.87 4.50
N PHE A 323 11.96 -2.47 5.69
CA PHE A 323 10.72 -2.83 6.37
C PHE A 323 10.15 -1.71 7.25
N LEU A 324 10.88 -0.61 7.47
CA LEU A 324 10.41 0.51 8.29
C LEU A 324 9.01 1.03 7.89
N PRO A 325 8.64 1.17 6.60
CA PRO A 325 7.29 1.62 6.23
C PRO A 325 6.16 0.78 6.81
N PHE A 326 6.41 -0.49 7.11
CA PHE A 326 5.41 -1.44 7.59
C PHE A 326 5.37 -1.57 9.12
N ILE A 327 6.43 -1.12 9.81
CA ILE A 327 6.57 -1.23 11.27
C ILE A 327 6.63 0.13 11.97
N SER A 328 6.79 1.24 11.23
CA SER A 328 6.99 2.56 11.82
C SER A 328 5.83 3.02 12.69
N SER A 329 4.59 2.71 12.30
CA SER A 329 3.40 3.08 13.06
C SER A 329 3.35 2.37 14.42
N THR A 330 3.82 1.12 14.49
CA THR A 330 3.94 0.36 15.74
C THR A 330 5.12 0.83 16.60
N LEU A 331 6.26 1.14 15.98
CA LEU A 331 7.47 1.55 16.71
C LEU A 331 7.41 2.98 17.25
N PHE A 332 6.69 3.87 16.57
CA PHE A 332 6.66 5.31 16.86
C PHE A 332 5.26 5.85 17.21
N SER A 333 4.32 4.98 17.61
CA SER A 333 3.03 5.38 18.21
C SER A 333 3.26 5.95 19.62
N LEU A 334 3.86 7.14 19.70
CA LEU A 334 3.99 7.89 20.95
C LEU A 334 2.75 8.78 21.12
N ASP A 335 2.03 8.56 22.22
CA ASP A 335 0.98 9.38 22.86
C ASP A 335 0.31 10.44 21.97
N SER A 336 -0.65 10.04 21.12
CA SER A 336 -1.66 10.98 20.65
C SER A 336 -2.78 11.09 21.68
N LYS A 337 -3.06 12.31 22.14
CA LYS A 337 -4.28 12.61 22.89
C LYS A 337 -5.47 12.38 21.96
N HIS A 338 -6.13 11.23 22.09
CA HIS A 338 -7.33 10.91 21.33
C HIS A 338 -8.50 11.77 21.80
N LEU A 339 -9.19 12.40 20.84
CA LEU A 339 -10.44 13.07 21.11
C LEU A 339 -11.46 12.00 21.50
N LYS A 340 -12.16 12.17 22.62
CA LYS A 340 -13.22 11.24 23.03
C LYS A 340 -14.58 11.81 22.61
N PRO A 341 -15.55 10.95 22.25
CA PRO A 341 -16.93 11.39 22.09
C PRO A 341 -17.42 12.07 23.39
N PRO A 342 -18.19 13.17 23.30
CA PRO A 342 -18.78 13.83 24.45
C PRO A 342 -19.54 12.85 25.36
N SER A 343 -19.38 12.97 26.67
CA SER A 343 -20.04 12.10 27.65
C SER A 343 -21.56 12.25 27.67
N THR A 344 -22.08 13.35 27.15
CA THR A 344 -23.51 13.67 27.04
C THR A 344 -24.20 12.92 25.91
N ILE A 345 -23.45 12.32 24.97
CA ILE A 345 -24.00 11.64 23.79
C ILE A 345 -24.10 10.14 24.05
N LYS A 346 -25.25 9.55 23.67
CA LYS A 346 -25.43 8.10 23.72
C LYS A 346 -24.46 7.44 22.74
N LYS A 347 -23.62 6.56 23.26
CA LYS A 347 -22.61 5.83 22.49
C LYS A 347 -22.80 4.33 22.62
N LYS A 348 -22.71 3.64 21.49
CA LYS A 348 -22.63 2.18 21.40
C LYS A 348 -21.31 1.81 20.76
N VAL A 349 -20.48 1.03 21.44
CA VAL A 349 -19.23 0.53 20.87
C VAL A 349 -19.56 -0.36 19.67
N ILE A 350 -18.92 -0.10 18.54
CA ILE A 350 -18.95 -0.96 17.36
C ILE A 350 -17.60 -1.68 17.23
N GLN A 351 -17.56 -2.78 16.46
CA GLN A 351 -16.31 -3.48 16.20
C GLN A 351 -15.27 -2.53 15.56
N GLY A 352 -14.03 -2.54 16.08
CA GLY A 352 -12.88 -1.83 15.50
C GLY A 352 -12.70 -0.36 15.94
N MET A 353 -12.54 -0.10 17.24
CA MET A 353 -12.21 1.23 17.81
C MET A 353 -13.12 2.37 17.31
N GLY A 354 -14.41 2.05 17.11
CA GLY A 354 -15.42 3.02 16.69
C GLY A 354 -16.62 3.05 17.63
N TYR A 355 -17.33 4.16 17.61
CA TYR A 355 -18.59 4.33 18.32
C TYR A 355 -19.69 4.65 17.33
N GLN A 356 -20.83 3.99 17.47
CA GLN A 356 -22.07 4.53 16.93
C GLN A 356 -22.59 5.56 17.94
N LEU A 357 -22.69 6.81 17.49
CA LEU A 357 -23.17 7.92 18.29
C LEU A 357 -24.62 8.23 17.96
N ARG A 358 -25.32 8.79 18.95
CA ARG A 358 -26.72 9.18 18.82
C ARG A 358 -26.97 10.50 19.54
N LEU A 359 -27.21 11.56 18.77
CA LEU A 359 -27.63 12.86 19.30
C LEU A 359 -29.12 12.82 19.67
N ASN A 360 -29.54 13.72 20.55
CA ASN A 360 -30.93 13.77 21.03
C ASN A 360 -31.93 14.09 19.90
N ASP A 361 -31.58 15.01 19.00
CA ASP A 361 -32.45 15.46 17.90
C ASP A 361 -32.13 14.81 16.54
N GLN A 362 -31.28 13.78 16.53
CA GLN A 362 -30.91 13.07 15.30
C GLN A 362 -32.07 12.22 14.79
N SER A 363 -32.33 12.25 13.47
CA SER A 363 -33.32 11.37 12.84
C SER A 363 -33.05 9.87 13.15
N PRO A 364 -34.06 9.05 13.51
CA PRO A 364 -33.90 7.61 13.76
C PRO A 364 -33.30 6.84 12.58
N LYS A 365 -33.48 7.37 11.38
CA LYS A 365 -33.04 6.74 10.12
C LYS A 365 -31.60 7.11 9.72
N LEU A 366 -30.98 8.06 10.44
CA LEU A 366 -29.61 8.48 10.19
C LEU A 366 -28.67 7.84 11.20
N GLY A 367 -27.65 7.13 10.72
CA GLY A 367 -26.53 6.61 11.50
C GLY A 367 -25.36 7.59 11.56
N LEU A 368 -24.70 7.66 12.71
CA LEU A 368 -23.50 8.46 12.94
C LEU A 368 -22.43 7.56 13.56
N LEU A 369 -21.33 7.37 12.83
CA LEU A 369 -20.20 6.56 13.26
C LEU A 369 -19.02 7.48 13.54
N TRP A 370 -18.34 7.22 14.65
CA TRP A 370 -17.13 7.87 15.10
C TRP A 370 -16.00 6.86 15.05
N TYR A 371 -14.93 7.15 14.32
CA TYR A 371 -13.73 6.33 14.28
C TYR A 371 -12.56 7.10 14.87
N ASP A 372 -11.95 6.49 15.89
CA ASP A 372 -10.69 6.95 16.44
C ASP A 372 -9.54 6.58 15.47
N PRO A 373 -8.48 7.40 15.41
CA PRO A 373 -7.33 7.08 14.60
C PRO A 373 -6.63 5.84 15.16
N GLN A 374 -6.17 4.96 14.28
CA GLN A 374 -5.37 3.81 14.68
C GLN A 374 -3.93 4.27 14.96
N GLY A 375 -3.67 4.65 16.23
CA GLY A 375 -2.40 5.24 16.64
C GLY A 375 -2.24 6.68 16.11
N ASN A 376 -1.08 6.99 15.54
CA ASN A 376 -0.79 8.30 14.94
C ASN A 376 -1.11 8.38 13.43
N ASN A 377 -1.72 7.32 12.89
CA ASN A 377 -2.01 7.25 11.47
C ASN A 377 -3.18 8.17 11.10
N ARG A 378 -3.08 8.79 9.93
CA ARG A 378 -4.17 9.57 9.35
C ARG A 378 -5.33 8.64 8.99
N HIS A 379 -6.54 9.18 9.06
CA HIS A 379 -7.72 8.48 8.59
C HIS A 379 -7.63 8.28 7.08
N HIS A 380 -7.96 7.08 6.63
CA HIS A 380 -8.19 6.87 5.21
C HIS A 380 -9.51 7.51 4.79
N ALA A 381 -9.65 7.82 3.51
CA ALA A 381 -10.93 8.22 2.92
C ALA A 381 -12.01 7.15 3.17
N LEU A 382 -13.27 7.58 3.18
CA LEU A 382 -14.46 6.76 3.33
C LEU A 382 -14.47 5.52 2.41
N GLU A 383 -14.06 5.69 1.15
CA GLU A 383 -13.97 4.59 0.18
C GLU A 383 -13.03 3.49 0.65
N VAL A 384 -11.82 3.86 1.09
CA VAL A 384 -10.83 2.91 1.60
C VAL A 384 -11.35 2.25 2.87
N CYS A 385 -11.90 3.05 3.79
CA CYS A 385 -12.44 2.56 5.06
C CYS A 385 -13.55 1.52 4.87
N LEU A 386 -14.45 1.73 3.90
CA LEU A 386 -15.54 0.82 3.61
C LEU A 386 -15.13 -0.35 2.72
N GLN A 387 -14.17 -0.16 1.82
CA GLN A 387 -13.61 -1.23 1.00
C GLN A 387 -12.93 -2.31 1.86
N TYR A 388 -12.24 -1.93 2.94
CA TYR A 388 -11.71 -2.89 3.92
C TYR A 388 -12.79 -3.75 4.59
N ARG A 389 -14.03 -3.27 4.58
CA ARG A 389 -15.21 -3.98 5.11
C ARG A 389 -16.01 -4.68 4.00
N GLY A 390 -15.48 -4.74 2.78
CA GLY A 390 -16.13 -5.34 1.61
C GLY A 390 -17.23 -4.48 0.98
N ILE A 391 -17.31 -3.19 1.33
CA ILE A 391 -18.35 -2.28 0.82
C ILE A 391 -17.71 -1.34 -0.23
N TYR A 392 -18.21 -1.40 -1.46
CA TYR A 392 -17.73 -0.56 -2.56
C TYR A 392 -18.67 0.60 -2.80
N LEU A 393 -18.11 1.80 -2.85
CA LEU A 393 -18.87 3.02 -3.02
C LEU A 393 -18.75 3.57 -4.45
N LYS A 394 -19.86 4.11 -4.94
CA LYS A 394 -19.95 4.88 -6.18
C LYS A 394 -20.29 6.33 -5.84
N GLY A 395 -19.74 7.25 -6.63
CA GLY A 395 -20.09 8.68 -6.54
C GLY A 395 -21.54 8.93 -6.93
N THR A 396 -22.11 10.02 -6.41
CA THR A 396 -23.45 10.50 -6.75
C THR A 396 -23.37 11.89 -7.40
N GLU A 397 -24.51 12.49 -7.73
CA GLU A 397 -24.60 13.87 -8.22
C GLU A 397 -23.99 14.89 -7.24
N LEU A 398 -24.10 14.62 -5.93
CA LEU A 398 -23.43 15.38 -4.90
C LEU A 398 -22.08 14.74 -4.59
N LYS A 399 -20.99 15.47 -4.88
CA LYS A 399 -19.61 14.97 -4.69
C LYS A 399 -19.30 14.49 -3.27
N SER A 400 -19.96 15.05 -2.26
CA SER A 400 -19.78 14.69 -0.85
C SER A 400 -20.54 13.42 -0.43
N VAL A 401 -21.45 12.92 -1.28
CA VAL A 401 -22.29 11.76 -0.99
C VAL A 401 -21.90 10.60 -1.91
N LYS A 402 -21.69 9.44 -1.31
CA LYS A 402 -21.37 8.18 -1.99
C LYS A 402 -22.42 7.13 -1.67
N THR A 403 -22.53 6.08 -2.48
CA THR A 403 -23.52 5.01 -2.29
C THR A 403 -22.96 3.64 -2.65
N ASP A 404 -23.33 2.62 -1.89
CA ASP A 404 -23.10 1.21 -2.23
C ASP A 404 -24.24 0.60 -3.08
N GLY A 405 -25.27 1.40 -3.39
CA GLY A 405 -26.49 0.95 -4.07
C GLY A 405 -27.70 0.83 -3.15
N GLU A 406 -27.51 0.58 -1.86
CA GLU A 406 -28.56 0.39 -0.85
C GLU A 406 -28.61 1.54 0.17
N ARG A 407 -27.45 2.12 0.49
CA ARG A 407 -27.25 3.14 1.51
C ARG A 407 -26.55 4.37 0.93
N TRP A 408 -26.81 5.50 1.56
CA TRP A 408 -26.05 6.74 1.39
C TRP A 408 -24.95 6.83 2.43
N PHE A 409 -23.80 7.38 2.04
CA PHE A 409 -22.65 7.60 2.90
C PHE A 409 -22.07 8.99 2.67
N THR A 410 -21.60 9.63 3.74
CA THR A 410 -20.77 10.83 3.66
C THR A 410 -19.78 10.84 4.83
N GLU A 411 -18.68 11.56 4.66
CA GLU A 411 -17.61 11.65 5.65
C GLU A 411 -17.38 13.08 6.12
N PHE A 412 -16.99 13.19 7.38
CA PHE A 412 -16.48 14.42 7.97
C PHE A 412 -15.28 14.10 8.85
N PHE A 413 -14.46 15.11 9.11
CA PHE A 413 -13.32 15.00 9.99
C PHE A 413 -13.35 16.11 11.02
N ILE A 414 -13.07 15.77 12.28
CA ILE A 414 -12.84 16.76 13.33
C ILE A 414 -11.34 16.82 13.58
N ILE A 415 -10.73 17.96 13.26
CA ILE A 415 -9.32 18.20 13.49
C ILE A 415 -9.20 19.45 14.36
N LYS A 416 -8.74 19.26 15.61
CA LYS A 416 -8.71 20.33 16.63
C LYS A 416 -10.10 20.96 16.75
N ASP A 417 -10.22 22.26 16.46
CA ASP A 417 -11.44 23.05 16.57
C ASP A 417 -12.08 23.33 15.19
N LYS A 418 -11.96 22.39 14.26
CA LYS A 418 -12.57 22.49 12.92
C LYS A 418 -13.26 21.21 12.50
N LEU A 419 -14.45 21.36 11.96
CA LEU A 419 -15.16 20.34 11.19
C LEU A 419 -14.83 20.50 9.71
N VAL A 420 -14.38 19.43 9.06
CA VAL A 420 -13.96 19.40 7.66
C VAL A 420 -14.78 18.36 6.93
N SER A 421 -15.40 18.71 5.80
CA SER A 421 -16.30 17.83 5.02
C SER A 421 -15.66 17.24 3.76
N ASN A 422 -14.37 17.49 3.55
CA ASN A 422 -13.62 17.04 2.38
C ASN A 422 -12.31 16.38 2.82
N HIS A 423 -12.07 15.16 2.34
CA HIS A 423 -10.85 14.41 2.63
C HIS A 423 -9.57 15.14 2.16
N ASN A 424 -9.60 15.89 1.05
CA ASN A 424 -8.44 16.65 0.59
C ASN A 424 -8.06 17.75 1.58
N ASP A 425 -9.05 18.49 2.10
CA ASP A 425 -8.82 19.53 3.09
C ASP A 425 -8.37 18.95 4.42
N TYR A 426 -8.89 17.77 4.78
CA TYR A 426 -8.43 16.98 5.93
C TYR A 426 -6.94 16.63 5.80
N LEU A 427 -6.52 16.09 4.64
CA LEU A 427 -5.14 15.73 4.38
C LEU A 427 -4.22 16.94 4.48
N TRP A 428 -4.59 18.08 3.92
CA TRP A 428 -3.81 19.33 4.03
C TRP A 428 -3.66 19.82 5.47
N GLN A 429 -4.72 19.73 6.27
CA GLN A 429 -4.70 20.19 7.66
C GLN A 429 -3.96 19.24 8.61
N THR A 430 -3.90 17.95 8.26
CA THR A 430 -3.15 16.91 8.97
C THR A 430 -1.77 16.67 8.37
N LEU A 431 -1.41 17.40 7.30
CA LEU A 431 -0.08 17.38 6.73
C LEU A 431 0.88 18.13 7.66
N GLY A 432 1.85 17.43 8.21
CA GLY A 432 2.94 18.05 8.94
C GLY A 432 3.34 17.29 10.19
N PHE A 433 4.46 17.73 10.76
CA PHE A 433 5.08 17.09 11.90
C PHE A 433 4.14 17.04 13.12
N ARG A 434 3.83 15.81 13.58
CA ARG A 434 3.00 15.55 14.79
C ARG A 434 1.63 16.25 14.77
N LYS A 435 1.05 16.47 13.60
CA LYS A 435 -0.34 16.90 13.51
C LYS A 435 -1.24 15.75 13.94
N SER A 436 -2.18 16.03 14.84
CA SER A 436 -3.16 15.02 15.25
C SER A 436 -3.98 14.59 14.03
N PRO A 437 -4.17 13.28 13.81
CA PRO A 437 -5.02 12.78 12.73
C PRO A 437 -6.50 13.08 12.97
N GLY A 438 -6.88 13.58 14.15
CA GLY A 438 -8.27 13.95 14.46
C GLY A 438 -9.20 12.74 14.51
N VAL A 439 -10.48 12.98 14.27
CA VAL A 439 -11.55 11.97 14.29
C VAL A 439 -12.18 11.89 12.91
N HIS A 440 -12.52 10.68 12.47
CA HIS A 440 -13.28 10.47 11.25
C HIS A 440 -14.73 10.12 11.60
N LEU A 441 -15.65 10.93 11.10
CA LEU A 441 -17.08 10.73 11.23
C LEU A 441 -17.63 10.19 9.92
N ILE A 442 -18.40 9.11 9.99
CA ILE A 442 -19.12 8.57 8.84
C ILE A 442 -20.60 8.61 9.15
N LEU A 443 -21.35 9.32 8.32
CA LEU A 443 -22.81 9.31 8.39
C LEU A 443 -23.36 8.43 7.30
N LEU A 444 -24.41 7.68 7.64
CA LEU A 444 -25.06 6.77 6.70
C LEU A 444 -26.56 6.67 6.93
N ALA A 445 -27.30 6.35 5.87
CA ALA A 445 -28.74 6.08 5.94
C ALA A 445 -29.17 5.16 4.79
N ASP A 446 -30.30 4.46 4.94
CA ASP A 446 -30.87 3.68 3.84
C ASP A 446 -31.42 4.59 2.74
N LYS A 447 -31.25 4.21 1.47
CA LYS A 447 -31.74 5.01 0.33
C LYS A 447 -33.25 5.14 0.27
N LYS A 448 -33.99 4.17 0.82
CA LYS A 448 -35.45 4.24 0.92
C LYS A 448 -35.94 5.37 1.84
N ASP A 449 -35.08 5.84 2.73
CA ASP A 449 -35.43 6.79 3.79
C ASP A 449 -35.12 8.25 3.44
N PHE A 450 -34.21 8.47 2.48
CA PHE A 450 -33.77 9.80 2.07
C PHE A 450 -33.47 9.83 0.57
N ASN A 451 -33.73 10.96 -0.10
CA ASN A 451 -33.03 11.26 -1.35
C ASN A 451 -31.63 11.83 -1.06
N THR A 452 -30.79 11.96 -2.09
CA THR A 452 -29.39 12.39 -1.96
C THR A 452 -29.24 13.78 -1.32
N SER A 453 -30.13 14.73 -1.66
CA SER A 453 -30.07 16.12 -1.16
C SER A 453 -30.49 16.21 0.31
N ASP A 454 -31.57 15.52 0.68
CA ASP A 454 -32.08 15.46 2.04
C ASP A 454 -31.07 14.78 2.96
N PHE A 455 -30.49 13.67 2.52
CA PHE A 455 -29.42 12.99 3.25
C PHE A 455 -28.23 13.92 3.49
N SER A 456 -27.73 14.58 2.43
CA SER A 456 -26.59 15.51 2.53
C SER A 456 -26.87 16.63 3.53
N THR A 457 -28.06 17.21 3.49
CA THR A 457 -28.47 18.29 4.40
C THR A 457 -28.50 17.81 5.84
N LYS A 458 -29.14 16.66 6.11
CA LYS A 458 -29.32 16.13 7.47
C LYS A 458 -28.02 15.61 8.04
N ALA A 459 -27.15 15.07 7.20
CA ALA A 459 -25.81 14.68 7.59
C ALA A 459 -24.95 15.90 7.99
N ASN A 460 -24.98 16.98 7.21
CA ASN A 460 -24.28 18.22 7.55
C ASN A 460 -24.79 18.85 8.86
N GLU A 461 -26.10 18.92 9.06
CA GLU A 461 -26.72 19.41 10.30
C GLU A 461 -26.24 18.59 11.51
N THR A 462 -26.31 17.26 11.40
CA THR A 462 -25.90 16.32 12.47
C THR A 462 -24.41 16.44 12.78
N ALA A 463 -23.55 16.54 11.76
CA ALA A 463 -22.11 16.68 11.96
C ALA A 463 -21.75 18.01 12.65
N LYS A 464 -22.43 19.11 12.30
CA LYS A 464 -22.27 20.41 12.96
C LYS A 464 -22.72 20.37 14.42
N GLN A 465 -23.90 19.81 14.70
CA GLN A 465 -24.41 19.65 16.08
C GLN A 465 -23.46 18.84 16.95
N LEU A 466 -22.94 17.71 16.44
CA LEU A 466 -21.92 16.92 17.15
C LEU A 466 -20.68 17.78 17.42
N PHE A 467 -20.18 18.49 16.41
CA PHE A 467 -19.00 19.33 16.55
C PHE A 467 -19.18 20.45 17.58
N GLU A 468 -20.35 21.07 17.64
CA GLU A 468 -20.69 22.09 18.65
C GLU A 468 -20.74 21.50 20.07
N SER A 469 -21.19 20.25 20.23
CA SER A 469 -21.22 19.57 21.53
C SER A 469 -19.86 19.14 22.08
N ILE A 470 -18.81 19.22 21.25
CA ILE A 470 -17.43 18.88 21.62
C ILE A 470 -16.68 20.12 22.14
N LYS A 471 -17.06 21.31 21.66
CA LYS A 471 -16.56 22.59 22.18
C LYS A 471 -17.11 22.84 23.58
#